data_AF-A0A399ZP54-F1
#
_entry.id   AF-A0A399ZP54-F1
#
_cell.length_a   1.000
_cell.length_b   1.000
_cell.length_c   1.000
_cell.angle_alpha   90.00
_cell.angle_beta   90.00
_cell.angle_gamma   90.00
#
_symmetry.space_group_name_H-M   'P 1'
#
loop_
_entity.id
_entity.type
_entity.pdbx_description
1 polymer ?
#
loop_
_entity_poly.entity_id
_entity_poly.type
_entity_poly.pdbx_seq_one_letter_code
_entity_poly.pdbx_strand_id
1 'polypeptide(L)' 'ACYRSADSKKWEPVELKEWRGKGVPRIQREEQLYEGKVIIKQEKMPDGRLKMILKDKQTGDFSDVVVDG' A
#
# COMPACT_ATOMS: atom_id res chain seq x y z
N ALA A 1 12.08 -12.91 12.46
CA ALA A 1 12.00 -12.32 11.11
C ALA A 1 13.07 -11.25 10.90
N CYS A 2 13.07 -10.14 11.65
CA CYS A 2 13.99 -9.00 11.39
C CYS A 2 15.48 -9.39 11.30
N TYR A 3 16.02 -10.17 12.25
CA TYR A 3 17.42 -10.61 12.21
C TYR A 3 17.73 -11.49 10.99
N ARG A 4 16.82 -12.41 10.64
CA ARG A 4 16.97 -13.25 9.44
C ARG A 4 16.92 -12.41 8.17
N SER A 5 16.01 -11.44 8.09
CA SER A 5 15.92 -10.52 6.94
C SER A 5 17.16 -9.65 6.77
N ALA A 6 17.73 -9.17 7.88
CA ALA A 6 18.95 -8.37 7.83
C ALA A 6 20.12 -9.17 7.26
N ASP A 7 20.23 -10.44 7.63
CA ASP A 7 21.26 -11.36 7.14
C ASP A 7 21.00 -11.79 5.68
N SER A 8 19.77 -12.24 5.37
CA SER A 8 19.41 -12.80 4.06
C SER A 8 19.16 -11.76 2.97
N LYS A 9 18.96 -10.49 3.36
CA LYS A 9 18.54 -9.37 2.49
C LYS A 9 17.22 -9.63 1.76
N LYS A 10 16.37 -10.47 2.32
CA LYS A 10 15.04 -10.78 1.81
C LYS A 10 13.98 -10.41 2.84
N TRP A 11 12.74 -10.23 2.38
CA TRP A 11 11.58 -10.17 3.26
C TRP A 11 11.28 -11.57 3.80
N GLU A 12 11.77 -11.86 5.01
CA GLU A 12 11.63 -13.16 5.67
C GLU A 12 10.28 -13.22 6.40
N PRO A 13 9.57 -14.35 6.31
CA PRO A 13 8.30 -14.51 6.99
C PRO A 13 8.47 -14.47 8.52
N VAL A 14 7.43 -13.95 9.18
CA VAL A 14 7.28 -14.04 10.63
C VAL A 14 6.65 -15.39 10.95
N GLU A 15 7.48 -16.33 11.38
CA GLU A 15 7.04 -17.64 11.85
C GLU A 15 6.60 -17.54 13.31
N LEU A 16 5.29 -17.69 13.57
CA LEU A 16 4.73 -17.80 14.91
C LEU A 16 4.19 -19.21 15.09
N LYS A 17 4.52 -19.85 16.22
CA LYS A 17 4.00 -21.19 16.55
C LYS A 17 2.48 -21.18 16.74
N GLU A 18 1.95 -20.09 17.27
CA GLU A 18 0.52 -19.89 17.49
C GLU A 18 0.16 -18.43 17.22
N TRP A 19 -0.85 -18.19 16.38
CA TRP A 19 -1.41 -16.88 16.15
C TRP A 19 -2.53 -16.60 17.16
N ARG A 20 -2.36 -15.58 18.00
CA ARG A 20 -3.32 -15.25 19.09
C ARG A 20 -4.37 -14.21 18.68
N GLY A 21 -4.38 -13.76 17.44
CA GLY A 21 -5.38 -12.80 16.96
C GLY A 21 -6.73 -13.49 16.77
N LYS A 22 -7.79 -12.93 17.35
CA LYS A 22 -9.17 -13.31 17.00
C LYS A 22 -9.40 -12.90 15.55
N GLY A 23 -9.79 -13.83 14.68
CA GLY A 23 -10.02 -13.55 13.27
C GLY A 23 -10.95 -12.35 13.12
N VAL A 24 -10.48 -11.29 12.47
CA VAL A 24 -11.30 -10.10 12.21
C VAL A 24 -11.95 -10.22 10.83
N PRO A 25 -13.15 -9.63 10.63
CA PRO A 25 -13.73 -9.53 9.29
C PRO A 25 -12.76 -8.84 8.34
N ARG A 26 -12.80 -9.25 7.06
CA ARG A 26 -12.01 -8.60 6.03
C ARG A 26 -12.43 -7.14 5.92
N ILE A 27 -11.48 -6.24 6.11
CA ILE A 27 -11.69 -4.81 5.87
C ILE A 27 -11.93 -4.63 4.36
N GLN A 28 -13.08 -4.07 4.02
CA GLN A 28 -13.38 -3.60 2.68
C GLN A 28 -13.34 -2.08 2.69
N ARG A 29 -12.69 -1.51 1.68
CA ARG A 29 -12.64 -0.08 1.46
C ARG A 29 -13.15 0.18 0.06
N GLU A 30 -14.02 1.17 -0.09
CA GLU A 30 -14.41 1.63 -1.42
C GLU A 30 -13.18 2.13 -2.17
N GLU A 31 -13.09 1.78 -3.45
CA GLU A 31 -12.02 2.24 -4.32
C GLU A 31 -12.17 3.73 -4.58
N GLN A 32 -11.16 4.50 -4.21
CA GLN A 32 -11.09 5.92 -4.57
C GLN A 32 -10.47 6.04 -5.96
N LEU A 33 -11.01 6.94 -6.77
CA LEU A 33 -10.53 7.16 -8.14
C LEU A 33 -9.97 8.57 -8.31
N TYR A 34 -8.94 8.68 -9.14
CA TYR A 34 -8.42 9.94 -9.67
C TYR A 34 -8.30 9.80 -11.18
N GLU A 35 -8.99 10.67 -11.94
CA GLU A 35 -9.03 10.62 -13.40
C GLU A 35 -9.33 9.21 -13.97
N GLY A 36 -10.29 8.51 -13.35
CA GLY A 36 -10.70 7.17 -13.74
C GLY A 36 -9.75 6.03 -13.33
N LYS A 37 -8.61 6.33 -12.70
CA LYS A 37 -7.63 5.35 -12.20
C LYS A 37 -7.78 5.13 -10.70
N VAL A 38 -7.46 3.93 -10.22
CA VAL A 38 -7.56 3.59 -8.79
C VAL A 38 -6.43 4.23 -8.01
N ILE A 39 -6.77 4.94 -6.93
CA ILE A 39 -5.78 5.43 -5.96
C ILE A 39 -5.36 4.25 -5.08
N ILE A 40 -4.11 3.80 -5.24
CA ILE A 40 -3.49 2.74 -4.44
C ILE A 40 -2.98 3.31 -3.11
N LYS A 41 -2.38 4.51 -3.16
CA LYS A 41 -1.85 5.23 -2.00
C LYS A 41 -1.95 6.73 -2.25
N GLN A 42 -2.24 7.47 -1.20
CA GLN A 42 -2.20 8.93 -1.16
C GLN A 42 -1.38 9.38 0.06
N GLU A 43 -0.58 10.43 -0.10
CA GLU A 43 0.23 11.03 0.95
C GLU A 43 0.21 12.55 0.82
N LYS A 44 0.07 13.26 1.96
CA LYS A 44 0.26 14.70 2.01
C LYS A 44 1.73 15.01 2.22
N MET A 45 2.31 15.72 1.27
CA MET A 45 3.69 16.14 1.24
C MET A 45 3.92 17.30 2.24
N PRO A 46 5.17 17.54 2.67
CA PRO A 46 5.49 18.63 3.61
C PRO A 46 5.10 20.03 3.12
N ASP A 47 5.08 20.24 1.80
CA ASP A 47 4.66 21.49 1.16
C ASP A 47 3.13 21.61 0.99
N GLY A 48 2.37 20.64 1.50
CA GLY A 48 0.92 20.62 1.46
C GLY A 48 0.33 19.89 0.25
N ARG A 49 1.11 19.60 -0.79
CA ARG A 49 0.63 18.87 -1.99
C ARG A 49 0.28 17.43 -1.68
N LEU A 50 -0.53 16.82 -2.53
CA LEU A 50 -0.89 15.40 -2.45
C LEU A 50 -0.12 14.61 -3.50
N LYS A 51 0.64 13.61 -3.06
CA LYS A 51 1.22 12.59 -3.94
C LYS A 51 0.31 11.36 -3.96
N MET A 52 -0.03 10.88 -5.15
CA MET A 52 -0.86 9.69 -5.35
C MET A 52 -0.14 8.66 -6.23
N ILE A 53 -0.26 7.38 -5.85
CA ILE A 53 0.09 6.24 -6.70
C ILE A 53 -1.22 5.71 -7.29
N LEU A 54 -1.31 5.71 -8.61
CA LEU A 54 -2.49 5.32 -9.36
C LEU A 54 -2.28 3.97 -10.06
N LYS A 55 -3.36 3.21 -10.24
CA LYS A 55 -3.40 2.01 -11.08
C LYS A 55 -4.46 2.15 -12.17
N ASP A 56 -4.06 1.93 -13.41
CA ASP A 56 -4.99 1.70 -14.51
C ASP A 56 -5.50 0.25 -14.44
N LYS A 57 -6.83 0.07 -14.38
CA LYS A 57 -7.41 -1.28 -14.32
C LYS A 57 -7.41 -2.02 -15.65
N GLN A 58 -7.38 -1.28 -16.77
CA GLN A 58 -7.44 -1.85 -18.11
C GLN A 58 -6.07 -2.38 -18.52
N THR A 59 -5.01 -1.58 -18.30
CA THR A 59 -3.65 -1.96 -18.69
C THR A 59 -2.86 -2.63 -17.56
N GLY A 60 -3.21 -2.33 -16.30
CA GLY A 60 -2.44 -2.75 -15.13
C GLY A 60 -1.28 -1.82 -14.80
N ASP A 61 -1.09 -0.72 -15.54
CA ASP A 61 0.01 0.22 -15.34
C ASP A 61 -0.14 1.02 -14.06
N PHE A 62 1.00 1.45 -13.54
CA PHE A 62 1.09 2.32 -12.37
C PHE A 62 1.70 3.66 -12.74
N SER A 63 1.18 4.73 -12.14
CA SER A 63 1.69 6.09 -12.33
C SER A 63 1.63 6.88 -11.03
N ASP A 64 2.64 7.72 -10.80
CA ASP A 64 2.66 8.68 -9.71
C ASP A 64 2.21 10.06 -10.21
N VAL A 65 1.37 10.74 -9.44
CA VAL A 65 1.00 12.15 -9.70
C VAL A 65 1.15 12.99 -8.43
N VAL A 66 1.44 14.27 -8.59
CA VAL A 66 1.47 15.26 -7.50
C VAL A 66 0.54 16.40 -7.87
N VAL A 67 -0.40 16.69 -6.98
CA VAL A 67 -1.42 17.75 -7.16
C VAL A 67 -1.43 18.67 -5.96
N ASP A 68 -1.95 19.88 -6.12
CA ASP A 68 -2.20 20.76 -4.98
C ASP A 68 -3.24 20.13 -4.04
N GLY A 69 -3.03 20.28 -2.73
CA GLY A 69 -3.73 19.53 -1.69
C GLY A 69 -4.81 20.27 -0.94
#